data_AF-A0A1X2HE00-F1
#
_entry.id   AF-A0A1X2HE00-F1
#
_cell.length_a   1.000
_cell.length_b   1.000
_cell.length_c   1.000
_cell.angle_alpha   90.00
_cell.angle_beta   90.00
_cell.angle_gamma   90.00
#
_symmetry.space_group_name_H-M   'P 1'
#
loop_
_entity.id
_entity.type
_entity.pdbx_description
1 polymer ?
#
loop_
_entity_poly.entity_id
_entity_poly.type
_entity_poly.pdbx_seq_one_letter_code
_entity_poly.pdbx_strand_id
1 'polypeptide(L)'
;MEIQERGSPHIHIVLWTEESIDYLASIPHFIVAQKPHSSDPIFHLVTQLQTHRCSPYCLTDADPRCRFGFPFEPTPETYKQDNRFFYKRNVGDENIAPYNPFLLALCRTHMNIQLNEGRSALYYLCKYMTKQDSTRTITLHPTNPDTPQHHFKTRIVGAVEACFDILSLHKHKSSTGVVYLNTNLPINERRLLRHDYLTLPSSSTNIYTKTQLGKIYPNPAAYY
;
A
#
# COMPACT_ATOMS: atom_id res chain seq x y z
N MET A 1 -2.40 0.87 -6.24
CA MET A 1 -3.34 -0.11 -5.67
C MET A 1 -2.53 -1.12 -4.88
N GLU A 2 -2.92 -1.40 -3.63
CA GLU A 2 -2.30 -2.44 -2.82
C GLU A 2 -3.01 -3.77 -3.10
N ILE A 3 -2.35 -4.64 -3.86
CA ILE A 3 -2.83 -5.97 -4.31
C ILE A 3 -1.89 -7.11 -3.89
N GLN A 4 -0.89 -6.79 -3.07
CA GLN A 4 -0.01 -7.76 -2.42
C GLN A 4 -0.90 -8.65 -1.54
N GLU A 5 -0.62 -9.97 -1.49
CA GLU A 5 -1.40 -11.03 -0.83
C GLU A 5 -1.66 -10.78 0.68
N ARG A 6 -2.54 -9.82 0.99
CA ARG A 6 -2.77 -9.28 2.35
C ARG A 6 -4.25 -8.94 2.60
N GLY A 7 -5.15 -9.60 1.87
CA GLY A 7 -6.60 -9.39 1.95
C GLY A 7 -7.19 -8.75 0.70
N SER A 8 -8.32 -8.08 0.85
CA SER A 8 -9.05 -7.47 -0.27
C SER A 8 -8.22 -6.36 -0.94
N PRO A 9 -8.26 -6.27 -2.29
CA PRO A 9 -7.66 -5.17 -3.03
C PRO A 9 -8.13 -3.82 -2.48
N HIS A 10 -7.20 -2.92 -2.21
CA HIS A 10 -7.54 -1.59 -1.71
C HIS A 10 -6.57 -0.52 -2.23
N ILE A 11 -6.96 0.73 -2.05
CA ILE A 11 -6.19 1.89 -2.48
C ILE A 11 -6.07 2.86 -1.30
N HIS A 12 -4.88 3.44 -1.15
CA HIS A 12 -4.64 4.57 -0.26
C HIS A 12 -4.74 5.83 -1.12
N ILE A 13 -5.71 6.70 -0.81
CA ILE A 13 -5.96 7.94 -1.54
C ILE A 13 -5.80 9.11 -0.57
N VAL A 14 -5.15 10.16 -1.03
CA VAL A 14 -5.19 11.49 -0.40
C VAL A 14 -5.93 12.41 -1.35
N LEU A 15 -7.01 13.01 -0.85
CA LEU A 15 -7.76 14.06 -1.54
C LEU A 15 -7.33 15.40 -0.95
N TRP A 16 -6.73 16.25 -1.77
CA TRP A 16 -6.28 17.58 -1.36
C TRP A 16 -7.31 18.63 -1.76
N THR A 17 -7.51 19.62 -0.90
CA THR A 17 -8.35 20.79 -1.17
C THR A 17 -7.67 22.04 -0.61
N GLU A 18 -8.04 23.21 -1.13
CA GLU A 18 -7.60 24.51 -0.62
C GLU A 18 -8.37 24.92 0.63
N GLU A 19 -9.50 24.26 0.90
CA GLU A 19 -10.35 24.53 2.06
C GLU A 19 -9.70 24.12 3.38
N SER A 20 -10.03 24.86 4.45
CA SER A 20 -9.57 24.53 5.79
C SER A 20 -10.23 23.26 6.32
N ILE A 21 -9.53 22.53 7.18
CA ILE A 21 -10.07 21.31 7.78
C ILE A 21 -11.31 21.57 8.64
N ASP A 22 -11.38 22.74 9.29
CA ASP A 22 -12.52 23.15 10.11
C ASP A 22 -13.73 23.45 9.23
N TYR A 23 -13.52 24.08 8.07
CA TYR A 23 -14.57 24.25 7.08
C TYR A 23 -15.11 22.89 6.62
N LEU A 24 -14.25 21.96 6.21
CA LEU A 24 -14.67 20.62 5.79
C LEU A 24 -15.44 19.87 6.89
N ALA A 25 -15.01 20.00 8.15
CA ALA A 25 -15.70 19.40 9.28
C ALA A 25 -17.07 20.05 9.54
N SER A 26 -17.23 21.34 9.21
CA SER A 26 -18.51 22.05 9.32
C SER A 26 -19.53 21.67 8.26
N ILE A 27 -19.10 21.12 7.11
CA ILE A 27 -20.00 20.72 6.04
C ILE A 27 -20.87 19.55 6.54
N PRO A 28 -22.20 19.71 6.57
CA PRO A 28 -23.08 18.65 7.02
C PRO A 28 -22.89 17.39 6.18
N HIS A 29 -22.76 16.26 6.86
CA HIS A 29 -22.62 14.94 6.23
C HIS A 29 -21.42 14.78 5.29
N PHE A 30 -20.37 15.62 5.41
CA PHE A 30 -19.17 15.45 4.60
C PHE A 30 -18.44 14.14 4.90
N ILE A 31 -18.19 13.86 6.18
CA ILE A 31 -17.76 12.56 6.68
C ILE A 31 -18.71 12.12 7.79
N VAL A 32 -19.25 10.92 7.67
CA VAL A 32 -20.29 10.37 8.53
C VAL A 32 -19.85 9.02 9.09
N ALA A 33 -20.13 8.76 10.35
CA ALA A 33 -19.93 7.47 11.00
C ALA A 33 -21.23 6.94 11.61
N GLN A 34 -22.37 7.36 11.08
CA GLN A 34 -23.71 7.01 11.53
C GLN A 34 -24.41 6.20 10.45
N LYS A 35 -25.26 5.26 10.84
CA LYS A 35 -26.15 4.58 9.91
C LYS A 35 -27.28 5.52 9.50
N PRO A 36 -27.59 5.67 8.20
CA PRO A 36 -28.73 6.48 7.77
C PRO A 36 -30.06 5.79 8.12
N HIS A 37 -31.17 6.49 7.94
CA HIS A 37 -32.50 5.89 8.09
C HIS A 37 -32.73 4.77 7.06
N SER A 38 -33.58 3.79 7.38
CA SER A 38 -33.83 2.63 6.50
C SER A 38 -34.43 2.99 5.14
N SER A 39 -35.09 4.15 5.02
CA SER A 39 -35.61 4.68 3.76
C SER A 39 -34.56 5.33 2.86
N ASP A 40 -33.35 5.57 3.38
CA ASP A 40 -32.27 6.20 2.62
C ASP A 40 -31.73 5.23 1.56
N PRO A 41 -31.56 5.64 0.29
CA PRO A 41 -31.00 4.80 -0.77
C PRO A 41 -29.66 4.13 -0.42
N ILE A 42 -28.81 4.75 0.40
CA ILE A 42 -27.49 4.20 0.76
C ILE A 42 -27.54 3.30 2.01
N PHE A 43 -28.69 3.12 2.67
CA PHE A 43 -28.80 2.33 3.90
C PHE A 43 -28.22 0.93 3.77
N HIS A 44 -28.54 0.25 2.66
CA HIS A 44 -28.05 -1.09 2.39
C HIS A 44 -26.51 -1.09 2.19
N LEU A 45 -25.97 -0.08 1.50
CA LEU A 45 -24.52 0.08 1.30
C LEU A 45 -23.79 0.29 2.63
N VAL A 46 -24.30 1.16 3.51
CA VAL A 46 -23.70 1.40 4.82
C VAL A 46 -23.75 0.12 5.67
N THR A 47 -24.90 -0.55 5.69
CA THR A 47 -25.10 -1.79 6.45
C THR A 47 -24.16 -2.91 6.02
N GLN A 48 -23.92 -3.04 4.70
CA GLN A 48 -23.14 -4.14 4.14
C GLN A 48 -21.64 -3.83 4.08
N LEU A 49 -21.28 -2.58 3.77
CA LEU A 49 -19.92 -2.20 3.42
C LEU A 49 -19.21 -1.38 4.49
N GLN A 50 -19.92 -0.71 5.41
CA GLN A 50 -19.29 0.15 6.43
C GLN A 50 -19.44 -0.39 7.86
N THR A 51 -20.30 -1.38 8.08
CA THR A 51 -20.44 -2.03 9.39
C THR A 51 -19.29 -3.02 9.62
N HIS A 52 -18.39 -2.66 10.51
CA HIS A 52 -17.34 -3.56 10.97
C HIS A 52 -17.91 -4.75 11.72
N ARG A 53 -17.37 -5.93 11.44
CA ARG A 53 -17.59 -7.14 12.22
C ARG A 53 -16.23 -7.72 12.55
N CYS A 54 -15.95 -7.86 13.84
CA CYS A 54 -14.69 -8.43 14.25
C CYS A 54 -14.53 -9.84 13.68
N SER A 55 -13.31 -10.16 13.27
CA SER A 55 -12.90 -11.48 12.79
C SER A 55 -11.50 -11.78 13.32
N PRO A 56 -10.99 -13.01 13.20
CA PRO A 56 -9.62 -13.35 13.59
C PRO A 56 -8.54 -12.51 12.88
N TYR A 57 -8.89 -11.79 11.81
CA TYR A 57 -7.96 -10.85 11.18
C TYR A 57 -7.69 -9.60 12.03
N CYS A 58 -8.68 -9.15 12.80
CA CYS A 58 -8.57 -7.94 13.63
C CYS A 58 -8.47 -8.23 15.14
N LEU A 59 -8.86 -9.41 15.56
CA LEU A 59 -8.68 -9.94 16.91
C LEU A 59 -7.41 -10.78 16.91
N THR A 60 -6.50 -10.56 17.85
CA THR A 60 -5.31 -11.40 18.02
C THR A 60 -5.38 -12.09 19.38
N ASP A 61 -4.76 -13.26 19.51
CA ASP A 61 -4.76 -13.99 20.79
C ASP A 61 -4.08 -13.20 21.92
N ALA A 62 -3.20 -12.25 21.56
CA ALA A 62 -2.47 -11.42 22.50
C ALA A 62 -3.28 -10.22 23.04
N ASP A 63 -4.22 -9.68 22.27
CA ASP A 63 -5.09 -8.57 22.69
C ASP A 63 -6.51 -8.81 22.16
N PRO A 64 -7.50 -9.05 23.05
CA PRO A 64 -8.87 -9.27 22.63
C PRO A 64 -9.53 -8.01 22.05
N ARG A 65 -8.89 -6.84 22.13
CA ARG A 65 -9.40 -5.62 21.51
C ARG A 65 -9.18 -5.63 20.01
N CYS A 66 -10.17 -5.13 19.26
CA CYS A 66 -10.02 -4.97 17.83
C CYS A 66 -8.86 -4.03 17.52
N ARG A 67 -7.88 -4.49 16.74
CA ARG A 67 -6.73 -3.68 16.31
C ARG A 67 -7.11 -2.41 15.52
N PHE A 68 -8.35 -2.33 15.04
CA PHE A 68 -8.89 -1.17 14.33
C PHE A 68 -9.62 -0.18 15.25
N GLY A 69 -9.77 -0.52 16.53
CA GLY A 69 -10.40 0.35 17.54
C GLY A 69 -11.92 0.22 17.66
N PHE A 70 -12.52 -0.80 17.05
CA PHE A 70 -13.96 -1.08 17.20
C PHE A 70 -14.27 -1.90 18.46
N PRO A 71 -15.46 -1.72 19.08
CA PRO A 71 -16.42 -0.64 18.82
C PRO A 71 -15.88 0.73 19.24
N PHE A 72 -16.23 1.79 18.52
CA PHE A 72 -15.94 3.17 18.92
C PHE A 72 -17.02 3.69 19.87
N GLU A 73 -16.63 4.54 20.82
CA GLU A 73 -17.60 5.18 21.72
C GLU A 73 -18.61 6.06 20.96
N PRO A 74 -19.91 6.00 21.31
CA PRO A 74 -20.91 6.97 20.87
C PRO A 74 -20.50 8.39 21.25
N THR A 75 -20.66 9.33 20.32
CA THR A 75 -20.27 10.73 20.51
C THR A 75 -21.33 11.64 19.91
N PRO A 76 -21.80 12.67 20.63
CA PRO A 76 -22.94 13.49 20.20
C PRO A 76 -22.62 14.39 19.01
N GLU A 77 -21.34 14.71 18.80
CA GLU A 77 -20.85 15.60 17.76
C GLU A 77 -19.48 15.17 17.24
N THR A 78 -19.14 15.67 16.05
CA THR A 78 -17.80 15.49 15.49
C THR A 78 -16.86 16.50 16.13
N TYR A 79 -15.73 16.04 16.66
CA TYR A 79 -14.74 16.90 17.31
C TYR A 79 -13.32 16.49 16.96
N LYS A 80 -12.37 17.38 17.24
CA LYS A 80 -10.93 17.16 17.03
C LYS A 80 -10.22 17.06 18.39
N GLN A 81 -9.41 16.03 18.55
CA GLN A 81 -8.54 15.84 19.72
C GLN A 81 -7.18 15.31 19.23
N ASP A 82 -6.09 15.91 19.70
CA ASP A 82 -4.71 15.53 19.33
C ASP A 82 -4.47 15.38 17.83
N ASN A 83 -4.96 16.34 17.03
CA ASN A 83 -4.92 16.32 15.56
C ASN A 83 -5.63 15.13 14.88
N ARG A 84 -6.53 14.46 15.60
CA ARG A 84 -7.39 13.40 15.08
C ARG A 84 -8.85 13.81 15.18
N PHE A 85 -9.61 13.51 14.13
CA PHE A 85 -11.05 13.69 14.12
C PHE A 85 -11.76 12.46 14.69
N PHE A 86 -12.72 12.71 15.56
CA PHE A 86 -13.69 11.76 16.07
C PHE A 86 -15.05 12.18 15.51
N TYR A 87 -15.68 11.28 14.77
CA TYR A 87 -16.94 11.56 14.10
C TYR A 87 -18.10 11.22 15.03
N LYS A 88 -19.15 12.06 14.95
CA LYS A 88 -20.44 11.82 15.60
C LYS A 88 -20.91 10.38 15.38
N ARG A 89 -21.33 9.72 16.45
CA ARG A 89 -21.90 8.36 16.48
C ARG A 89 -23.06 8.28 17.45
N ASN A 90 -24.19 7.72 17.01
CA ASN A 90 -25.27 7.39 17.93
C ASN A 90 -24.99 6.05 18.63
N VAL A 91 -25.76 5.74 19.67
CA VAL A 91 -25.83 4.37 20.20
C VAL A 91 -26.32 3.44 19.09
N GLY A 92 -25.59 2.35 18.84
CA GLY A 92 -25.81 1.41 17.74
C GLY A 92 -24.94 1.65 16.49
N ASP A 93 -24.27 2.80 16.39
CA ASP A 93 -23.36 3.16 15.27
C ASP A 93 -21.88 2.91 15.59
N GLU A 94 -21.57 2.26 16.72
CA GLU A 94 -20.21 2.09 17.26
C GLU A 94 -19.29 1.34 16.29
N ASN A 95 -19.89 0.48 15.45
CA ASN A 95 -19.19 -0.35 14.48
C ASN A 95 -19.20 0.24 13.05
N ILE A 96 -19.67 1.46 12.85
CA ILE A 96 -19.66 2.11 11.54
C ILE A 96 -18.30 2.79 11.30
N ALA A 97 -17.62 2.36 10.23
CA ALA A 97 -16.43 3.03 9.72
C ALA A 97 -16.81 4.41 9.13
N PRO A 98 -15.97 5.45 9.28
CA PRO A 98 -16.27 6.76 8.75
C PRO A 98 -16.19 6.77 7.22
N TYR A 99 -17.23 7.31 6.58
CA TYR A 99 -17.38 7.32 5.13
C TYR A 99 -17.90 8.67 4.63
N ASN A 100 -17.68 8.95 3.35
CA ASN A 100 -18.36 10.04 2.65
C ASN A 100 -19.58 9.45 1.92
N PRO A 101 -20.82 9.91 2.18
CA PRO A 101 -22.04 9.34 1.58
C PRO A 101 -22.02 9.33 0.04
N PHE A 102 -21.54 10.41 -0.58
CA PHE A 102 -21.46 10.53 -2.03
C PHE A 102 -20.46 9.53 -2.63
N LEU A 103 -19.24 9.45 -2.08
CA LEU A 103 -18.23 8.50 -2.54
C LEU A 103 -18.67 7.05 -2.30
N LEU A 104 -19.40 6.77 -1.21
CA LEU A 104 -19.95 5.43 -0.97
C LEU A 104 -20.98 5.05 -2.03
N ALA A 105 -21.90 5.97 -2.36
CA ALA A 105 -22.89 5.73 -3.41
C ALA A 105 -22.24 5.52 -4.79
N LEU A 106 -21.19 6.29 -5.09
CA LEU A 106 -20.46 6.25 -6.36
C LEU A 106 -19.60 4.98 -6.49
N CYS A 107 -18.76 4.71 -5.50
CA CYS A 107 -17.73 3.67 -5.59
C CYS A 107 -18.21 2.30 -5.09
N ARG A 108 -19.27 2.26 -4.26
CA ARG A 108 -19.85 1.05 -3.68
C ARG A 108 -18.80 0.12 -3.05
N THR A 109 -17.86 0.71 -2.33
CA THR A 109 -16.77 0.00 -1.65
C THR A 109 -16.66 0.45 -0.20
N HIS A 110 -16.14 -0.43 0.67
CA HIS A 110 -15.73 -0.05 2.02
C HIS A 110 -14.75 1.11 1.96
N MET A 111 -14.85 2.06 2.90
CA MET A 111 -13.91 3.16 3.04
C MET A 111 -13.71 3.53 4.50
N ASN A 112 -12.59 4.18 4.80
CA ASN A 112 -12.31 4.74 6.12
C ASN A 112 -11.68 6.11 5.88
N ILE A 113 -12.53 7.06 5.50
CA ILE A 113 -12.09 8.40 5.12
C ILE A 113 -11.94 9.22 6.38
N GLN A 114 -10.80 9.92 6.50
CA GLN A 114 -10.51 10.76 7.63
C GLN A 114 -10.08 12.15 7.19
N LEU A 115 -10.61 13.18 7.86
CA LEU A 115 -10.06 14.52 7.81
C LEU A 115 -8.66 14.52 8.45
N ASN A 116 -7.69 15.11 7.77
CA ASN A 116 -6.31 15.10 8.20
C ASN A 116 -5.58 16.38 7.78
N GLU A 117 -4.67 16.85 8.63
CA GLU A 117 -3.76 17.93 8.28
C GLU A 117 -2.57 17.38 7.46
N GLY A 118 -2.25 18.03 6.34
CA GLY A 118 -1.37 17.47 5.30
C GLY A 118 -0.01 16.90 5.75
N ARG A 119 0.56 17.35 6.87
CA ARG A 119 1.83 16.79 7.40
C ARG A 119 1.71 15.32 7.78
N SER A 120 0.62 14.91 8.41
CA SER A 120 0.40 13.51 8.81
C SER A 120 0.11 12.63 7.60
N ALA A 121 -0.60 13.17 6.60
CA ALA A 121 -0.84 12.49 5.33
C ALA A 121 0.46 12.20 4.57
N LEU A 122 1.46 13.08 4.63
CA LEU A 122 2.77 12.85 3.99
C LEU A 122 3.49 11.63 4.57
N TYR A 123 3.62 11.54 5.90
CA TYR A 123 4.23 10.37 6.54
C TYR A 123 3.46 9.08 6.25
N TYR A 124 2.13 9.17 6.23
CA TYR A 124 1.27 8.06 5.85
C TYR A 124 1.55 7.59 4.43
N LEU A 125 1.57 8.51 3.45
CA LEU A 125 1.89 8.18 2.06
C LEU A 125 3.29 7.57 1.93
N CYS A 126 4.30 8.19 2.55
CA CYS A 126 5.67 7.67 2.55
C CYS A 126 5.71 6.23 3.05
N LYS A 127 5.04 5.92 4.17
CA LYS A 127 4.96 4.56 4.72
C LYS A 127 4.44 3.54 3.70
N TYR A 128 3.43 3.88 2.90
CA TYR A 128 2.87 2.95 1.91
C TYR A 128 3.67 2.94 0.60
N MET A 129 4.27 4.07 0.20
CA MET A 129 5.16 4.13 -0.97
C MET A 129 6.45 3.34 -0.75
N THR A 130 6.98 3.32 0.48
CA THR A 130 8.20 2.58 0.84
C THR A 130 7.90 1.20 1.42
N LYS A 131 6.65 0.74 1.34
CA LYS A 131 6.24 -0.55 1.90
C LYS A 131 6.87 -1.68 1.10
N GLN A 132 7.66 -2.51 1.77
CA GLN A 132 8.30 -3.64 1.13
C GLN A 132 7.27 -4.70 0.74
N ASP A 133 7.46 -5.24 -0.46
CA ASP A 133 6.71 -6.39 -0.95
C ASP A 133 6.88 -7.60 -0.03
N SER A 134 5.84 -8.44 0.03
CA SER A 134 5.95 -9.74 0.68
C SER A 134 6.93 -10.61 -0.11
N THR A 135 7.97 -11.13 0.55
CA THR A 135 8.95 -12.03 -0.08
C THR A 135 8.94 -13.39 0.60
N ARG A 136 9.19 -14.45 -0.16
CA ARG A 136 9.36 -15.81 0.35
C ARG A 136 10.69 -16.38 -0.15
N THR A 137 11.38 -17.09 0.72
CA THR A 137 12.55 -17.88 0.33
C THR A 137 12.09 -19.28 -0.02
N ILE A 138 12.41 -19.72 -1.23
CA ILE A 138 12.19 -21.07 -1.72
C ILE A 138 13.55 -21.76 -1.72
N THR A 139 13.64 -22.89 -1.03
CA THR A 139 14.81 -23.76 -1.07
C THR A 139 14.49 -24.92 -1.99
N LEU A 140 15.28 -25.05 -3.06
CA LEU A 140 15.21 -26.25 -3.90
C LEU A 140 16.18 -27.27 -3.33
N HIS A 141 15.65 -28.39 -2.85
CA HIS A 141 16.46 -29.51 -2.41
C HIS A 141 16.86 -30.31 -3.65
N PRO A 142 18.15 -30.31 -4.02
CA PRO A 142 18.60 -31.13 -5.14
C PRO A 142 18.46 -32.61 -4.78
N THR A 143 18.17 -33.43 -5.78
CA THR A 143 18.12 -34.90 -5.64
C THR A 143 19.49 -35.52 -5.36
N ASN A 144 20.58 -34.82 -5.71
CA ASN A 144 21.95 -35.22 -5.41
C ASN A 144 22.50 -34.40 -4.20
N PRO A 145 22.96 -35.04 -3.12
CA PRO A 145 23.51 -34.36 -1.94
C PRO A 145 24.76 -33.50 -2.21
N ASP A 146 25.50 -33.74 -3.29
CA ASP A 146 26.68 -32.95 -3.67
C ASP A 146 26.34 -31.65 -4.42
N THR A 147 25.07 -31.43 -4.78
CA THR A 147 24.65 -30.21 -5.47
C THR A 147 24.39 -29.11 -4.45
N PRO A 148 24.93 -27.88 -4.63
CA PRO A 148 24.66 -26.76 -3.75
C PRO A 148 23.15 -26.51 -3.62
N GLN A 149 22.68 -26.29 -2.39
CA GLN A 149 21.29 -25.87 -2.17
C GLN A 149 21.10 -24.49 -2.80
N HIS A 150 20.12 -24.39 -3.70
CA HIS A 150 19.74 -23.11 -4.30
C HIS A 150 18.63 -22.48 -3.47
N HIS A 151 18.90 -21.27 -2.97
CA HIS A 151 17.91 -20.43 -2.30
C HIS A 151 17.48 -19.31 -3.23
N PHE A 152 16.18 -19.26 -3.54
CA PHE A 152 15.59 -18.18 -4.31
C PHE A 152 14.74 -17.33 -3.38
N LYS A 153 15.11 -16.06 -3.22
CA LYS A 153 14.23 -15.07 -2.61
C LYS A 153 13.34 -14.50 -3.72
N THR A 154 12.06 -14.84 -3.67
CA THR A 154 11.07 -14.37 -4.64
C THR A 154 10.03 -13.47 -3.98
N ARG A 155 9.37 -12.66 -4.79
CA ARG A 155 8.22 -11.85 -4.38
C ARG A 155 6.94 -12.69 -4.47
N ILE A 156 6.10 -12.58 -3.46
CA ILE A 156 4.74 -13.10 -3.47
C ILE A 156 3.86 -12.10 -4.24
N VAL A 157 3.14 -12.58 -5.23
CA VAL A 157 2.15 -11.80 -5.99
C VAL A 157 0.74 -12.28 -5.65
N GLY A 158 -0.18 -11.35 -5.43
CA GLY A 158 -1.60 -11.68 -5.25
C GLY A 158 -2.25 -12.08 -6.58
N ALA A 159 -3.42 -12.73 -6.52
CA ALA A 159 -4.13 -13.19 -7.72
C ALA A 159 -4.42 -12.07 -8.73
N VAL A 160 -4.84 -10.89 -8.25
CA VAL A 160 -5.08 -9.72 -9.10
C VAL A 160 -3.79 -9.27 -9.79
N GLU A 161 -2.69 -9.20 -9.05
CA GLU A 161 -1.40 -8.81 -9.63
C GLU A 161 -0.92 -9.81 -10.68
N ALA A 162 -1.05 -11.11 -10.39
CA ALA A 162 -0.70 -12.18 -11.31
C ALA A 162 -1.51 -12.11 -12.60
N CYS A 163 -2.82 -11.83 -12.52
CA CYS A 163 -3.64 -11.61 -13.72
C CYS A 163 -3.12 -10.43 -14.57
N PHE A 164 -2.74 -9.31 -13.93
CA PHE A 164 -2.16 -8.19 -14.67
C PHE A 164 -0.83 -8.57 -15.34
N ASP A 165 0.02 -9.35 -14.68
CA ASP A 165 1.29 -9.82 -15.27
C ASP A 165 1.06 -10.79 -16.44
N ILE A 166 0.25 -11.84 -16.23
CA ILE A 166 -0.03 -12.88 -17.23
C ILE A 166 -0.68 -12.28 -18.47
N LEU A 167 -1.63 -11.36 -18.28
CA LEU A 167 -2.34 -10.69 -19.37
C LEU A 167 -1.58 -9.48 -19.92
N SER A 168 -0.38 -9.18 -19.40
CA SER A 168 0.42 -8.01 -19.79
C SER A 168 -0.36 -6.68 -19.73
N LEU A 169 -1.25 -6.54 -18.73
CA LEU A 169 -2.06 -5.36 -18.53
C LEU A 169 -1.25 -4.24 -17.88
N HIS A 170 -1.55 -3.01 -18.26
CA HIS A 170 -0.88 -1.84 -17.75
C HIS A 170 -1.24 -1.57 -16.27
N LYS A 171 -0.26 -1.71 -15.37
CA LYS A 171 -0.46 -1.63 -13.91
C LYS A 171 -0.42 -0.22 -13.31
N HIS A 172 0.27 0.72 -13.94
CA HIS A 172 0.58 2.02 -13.34
C HIS A 172 0.53 3.11 -14.38
N LYS A 173 -0.16 4.21 -14.12
CA LYS A 173 -0.10 5.43 -14.95
C LYS A 173 0.42 6.56 -14.08
N SER A 174 1.44 7.26 -14.55
CA SER A 174 1.98 8.47 -13.90
C SER A 174 2.03 9.59 -14.93
N SER A 175 1.62 10.79 -14.53
CA SER A 175 1.85 12.02 -15.32
C SER A 175 3.26 12.57 -15.15
N THR A 176 4.03 12.02 -14.21
CA THR A 176 5.39 12.47 -13.85
C THR A 176 6.38 11.34 -14.04
N GLY A 177 7.43 11.59 -14.82
CA GLY A 177 8.56 10.67 -14.95
C GLY A 177 9.39 10.67 -13.67
N VAL A 178 9.65 9.49 -13.11
CA VAL A 178 10.55 9.33 -11.97
C VAL A 178 11.85 8.71 -12.48
N VAL A 179 12.98 9.38 -12.24
CA VAL A 179 14.31 8.84 -12.52
C VAL A 179 14.91 8.40 -11.20
N TYR A 180 15.22 7.11 -11.08
CA TYR A 180 15.97 6.61 -9.94
C TYR A 180 17.42 7.09 -10.04
N LEU A 181 17.83 7.96 -9.12
CA LEU A 181 19.23 8.31 -8.93
C LEU A 181 19.88 7.24 -8.05
N ASN A 182 20.72 6.40 -8.65
CA ASN A 182 21.47 5.40 -7.91
C ASN A 182 22.50 6.11 -7.02
N THR A 183 22.29 6.07 -5.70
CA THR A 183 23.18 6.65 -4.70
C THR A 183 24.24 5.68 -4.19
N ASN A 184 24.31 4.46 -4.74
CA ASN A 184 25.37 3.52 -4.40
C ASN A 184 26.73 4.07 -4.86
N LEU A 185 27.72 3.99 -3.98
CA LEU A 185 29.10 4.25 -4.35
C LEU A 185 29.57 3.21 -5.40
N PRO A 186 30.41 3.60 -6.37
CA PRO A 186 30.95 2.68 -7.37
C PRO A 186 31.60 1.42 -6.79
N ILE A 187 32.20 1.53 -5.60
CA ILE A 187 32.84 0.41 -4.88
C ILE A 187 31.83 -0.63 -4.36
N ASN A 188 30.58 -0.23 -4.13
CA ASN A 188 29.52 -1.10 -3.60
C ASN A 188 28.65 -1.69 -4.72
N GLU A 189 29.05 -1.50 -5.98
CA GLU A 189 28.26 -1.93 -7.13
C GLU A 189 28.34 -3.44 -7.35
N ARG A 190 27.21 -4.12 -7.23
CA ARG A 190 27.10 -5.54 -7.62
C ARG A 190 26.98 -5.64 -9.14
N ARG A 191 27.88 -6.38 -9.76
CA ARG A 191 27.89 -6.65 -11.20
C ARG A 191 27.34 -8.04 -11.47
N LEU A 192 26.39 -8.14 -12.40
CA LEU A 192 25.88 -9.41 -12.89
C LEU A 192 26.77 -9.91 -14.02
N LEU A 193 27.08 -11.20 -14.05
CA LEU A 193 27.70 -11.82 -15.22
C LEU A 193 26.75 -11.69 -16.42
N ARG A 194 27.32 -11.52 -17.62
CA ARG A 194 26.54 -11.55 -18.86
C ARG A 194 25.99 -12.95 -19.07
N HIS A 195 24.85 -13.06 -19.75
CA HIS A 195 24.27 -14.36 -20.08
C HIS A 195 25.21 -15.24 -20.94
N ASP A 196 26.06 -14.62 -21.75
CA ASP A 196 27.00 -15.28 -22.66
C ASP A 196 28.42 -15.43 -22.07
N TYR A 197 28.62 -15.22 -20.76
CA TYR A 197 29.97 -15.17 -20.19
C TYR A 197 30.78 -16.47 -20.40
N LEU A 198 30.12 -17.61 -20.51
CA LEU A 198 30.74 -18.92 -20.78
C LEU A 198 31.17 -19.11 -22.23
N THR A 199 30.63 -18.33 -23.16
CA THR A 199 31.02 -18.38 -24.59
C THR A 199 32.08 -17.34 -24.92
N LEU A 200 32.45 -16.48 -23.97
CA LEU A 200 33.53 -15.50 -24.14
C LEU A 200 34.91 -16.18 -24.03
N PRO A 201 35.93 -15.62 -24.69
CA PRO A 201 37.32 -16.07 -24.51
C PRO A 201 37.72 -16.02 -23.03
N SER A 202 38.53 -16.98 -22.58
CA SER A 202 38.97 -17.09 -21.18
C SER A 202 39.75 -15.87 -20.67
N SER A 203 40.32 -15.07 -21.58
CA SER A 203 41.02 -13.82 -21.30
C SER A 203 40.11 -12.58 -21.24
N SER A 204 38.81 -12.73 -21.52
CA SER A 204 37.88 -11.61 -21.56
C SER A 204 37.65 -11.03 -20.17
N THR A 205 37.92 -9.74 -20.00
CA THR A 205 37.60 -8.98 -18.79
C THR A 205 36.19 -8.38 -18.84
N ASN A 206 35.54 -8.41 -20.01
CA ASN A 206 34.20 -7.87 -20.26
C ASN A 206 33.10 -8.91 -20.04
N ILE A 207 33.15 -9.57 -18.88
CA ILE A 207 32.25 -10.66 -18.49
C ILE A 207 31.01 -10.17 -17.73
N TYR A 208 30.96 -8.88 -17.38
CA TYR A 208 29.89 -8.27 -16.59
C TYR A 208 28.92 -7.47 -17.45
N THR A 209 27.64 -7.50 -17.10
CA THR A 209 26.59 -6.68 -17.70
C THR A 209 26.79 -5.22 -17.30
N LYS A 210 26.61 -4.29 -18.25
CA LYS A 210 26.66 -2.85 -17.96
C LYS A 210 25.60 -2.48 -16.92
N THR A 211 26.07 -1.93 -15.82
CA THR A 211 25.23 -1.42 -14.74
C THR A 211 24.60 -0.08 -15.13
N GLN A 212 23.61 0.37 -14.37
CA GLN A 212 22.99 1.69 -14.62
C GLN A 212 24.00 2.84 -14.44
N LEU A 213 24.92 2.76 -13.47
CA LEU A 213 25.99 3.74 -13.31
C LEU A 213 26.96 3.71 -14.48
N GLY A 214 27.37 2.53 -14.96
CA GLY A 214 28.26 2.41 -16.13
C GLY A 214 27.64 2.88 -17.45
N LYS A 215 26.31 3.02 -17.52
CA LYS A 215 25.62 3.65 -18.66
C LYS A 215 25.65 5.17 -18.59
N ILE A 216 25.61 5.74 -17.39
CA ILE A 216 25.60 7.20 -17.13
C ILE A 216 27.04 7.74 -17.10
N TYR A 217 27.95 6.99 -16.49
CA TYR A 217 29.38 7.31 -16.33
C TYR A 217 30.22 6.21 -16.98
N PRO A 218 30.48 6.29 -18.30
CA PRO A 218 31.20 5.25 -19.03
C PRO A 218 32.68 5.12 -18.60
N ASN A 219 33.22 6.10 -17.85
CA ASN A 219 34.57 6.04 -17.30
C ASN A 219 34.61 6.52 -15.83
N PRO A 220 34.34 5.64 -14.85
CA PRO A 220 34.35 5.99 -13.43
C PRO A 220 35.73 6.43 -12.92
N ALA A 221 36.82 6.01 -13.59
CA ALA A 221 38.19 6.35 -13.21
C ALA A 221 38.60 7.79 -13.59
N ALA A 222 37.79 8.51 -14.36
CA ALA A 222 38.04 9.92 -14.70
C ALA A 222 37.55 10.90 -13.62
N TYR A 223 36.87 10.39 -12.58
CA TYR A 223 36.23 11.19 -11.52
C TYR A 223 36.84 10.96 -10.13
N TYR A 224 38.00 10.28 -10.08
CA TYR A 224 38.81 10.06 -8.88
C TYR A 224 40.24 10.56 -9.11
#